data_AF-A0A497AUZ2-F1
#
_entry.id   AF-A0A497AUZ2-F1
#
_cell.length_a   1.000
_cell.length_b   1.000
_cell.length_c   1.000
_cell.angle_alpha   90.00
_cell.angle_beta   90.00
_cell.angle_gamma   90.00
#
_symmetry.space_group_name_H-M   'P 1'
#
loop_
_entity.id
_entity.type
_entity.pdbx_description
1 polymer ?
#
loop_
_entity_poly.entity_id
_entity_poly.type
_entity_poly.pdbx_seq_one_letter_code
_entity_poly.pdbx_strand_id
1 'polypeptide(L)' 'MKQIVILSGKGGTGKTSLAAAFAHLASREFPVVLVDADVDAANLELVLSARIT' A
#
# COMPACT_ATOMS: atom_id res chain seq x y z
N MET A 1 0.36 -18.14 4.86
CA MET A 1 0.63 -16.70 4.66
C MET A 1 -0.04 -16.27 3.37
N LYS A 2 -0.81 -15.18 3.37
CA LYS A 2 -1.45 -14.64 2.14
C LYS A 2 -0.69 -13.38 1.72
N GLN A 3 -0.38 -13.23 0.44
CA GLN A 3 0.31 -12.07 -0.12
C GLN A 3 -0.47 -11.55 -1.33
N ILE A 4 -0.56 -10.23 -1.45
CA ILE A 4 -1.18 -9.54 -2.58
C ILE A 4 -0.14 -8.57 -3.13
N VAL A 5 0.08 -8.62 -4.44
CA VAL A 5 0.99 -7.70 -5.15
C VAL A 5 0.16 -6.90 -6.14
N ILE A 6 0.22 -5.57 -6.02
CA ILE A 6 -0.37 -4.65 -6.99
C ILE A 6 0.74 -4.23 -7.94
N LEU A 7 0.67 -4.73 -9.17
CA LEU A 7 1.69 -4.55 -10.21
C LEU A 7 1.05 -4.04 -11.50
N SER A 8 1.90 -3.48 -12.39
CA SER A 8 1.52 -2.94 -13.70
C SER A 8 0.61 -1.70 -13.66
N GLY A 9 0.86 -0.76 -14.58
CA GLY A 9 0.14 0.49 -14.71
C GLY A 9 1.08 1.70 -14.74
N LYS A 10 0.81 2.65 -15.65
CA LYS A 10 1.55 3.92 -15.77
C LYS A 10 1.50 4.73 -14.46
N GLY A 11 2.33 5.76 -14.32
CA GLY A 11 2.16 6.77 -13.27
C GLY A 11 0.73 7.33 -13.27
N GLY A 12 0.12 7.46 -12.08
CA GLY A 12 -1.23 7.99 -11.91
C GLY A 12 -2.40 7.01 -12.07
N THR A 13 -2.16 5.72 -12.34
CA THR A 13 -3.26 4.72 -12.51
C THR A 13 -3.92 4.25 -11.20
N GLY A 14 -3.60 4.86 -10.05
CA GLY A 14 -4.26 4.58 -8.77
C GLY A 14 -3.73 3.35 -8.01
N LYS A 15 -2.58 2.77 -8.38
CA LYS A 15 -1.98 1.60 -7.71
C LYS A 15 -1.81 1.81 -6.20
N THR A 16 -1.22 2.95 -5.81
CA THR A 16 -0.99 3.32 -4.40
C THR A 16 -2.31 3.48 -3.64
N SER A 17 -3.30 4.13 -4.25
CA SER A 17 -4.64 4.29 -3.64
C SER A 17 -5.32 2.94 -3.42
N LEU A 18 -5.21 2.03 -4.38
CA LEU A 18 -5.77 0.69 -4.26
C LEU A 18 -5.04 -0.14 -3.18
N ALA A 19 -3.71 -0.04 -3.12
CA ALA A 19 -2.91 -0.67 -2.07
C ALA A 19 -3.32 -0.18 -0.68
N ALA A 20 -3.49 1.13 -0.51
CA ALA A 20 -3.94 1.73 0.73
C ALA A 20 -5.36 1.29 1.13
N ALA A 21 -6.29 1.18 0.17
CA ALA A 21 -7.63 0.68 0.44
C ALA A 21 -7.64 -0.77 0.94
N PHE A 22 -6.85 -1.65 0.29
CA PHE A 22 -6.70 -3.03 0.76
C PHE A 22 -6.04 -3.10 2.14
N ALA A 23 -4.99 -2.31 2.37
CA ALA A 23 -4.33 -2.22 3.66
C ALA A 23 -5.31 -1.81 4.77
N HIS A 24 -6.12 -0.77 4.53
CA HIS A 24 -7.12 -0.29 5.46
C HIS A 24 -8.13 -1.40 5.82
N LEU A 25 -8.68 -2.10 4.82
CA LEU A 25 -9.63 -3.18 5.06
C LEU A 25 -9.00 -4.36 5.80
N ALA A 26 -7.84 -4.82 5.35
CA ALA A 26 -7.16 -5.99 5.93
C ALA A 26 -6.72 -5.73 7.38
N SER A 27 -6.30 -4.51 7.72
CA SER A 27 -5.86 -4.13 9.07
C SER A 27 -6.95 -4.25 10.14
N ARG A 28 -8.23 -4.34 9.74
CA ARG A 28 -9.37 -4.52 10.66
C ARG A 28 -9.50 -5.93 11.19
N GLU A 29 -8.92 -6.91 10.50
CA GLU A 29 -9.06 -8.34 10.83
C GLU A 29 -7.71 -9.02 11.08
N PHE A 30 -6.63 -8.53 10.44
CA PHE A 30 -5.32 -9.17 10.47
C PHE A 30 -4.20 -8.16 10.67
N PRO A 31 -3.08 -8.54 11.30
CA PRO A 31 -1.85 -7.75 11.23
C PRO A 31 -1.35 -7.71 9.79
N VAL A 32 -1.06 -6.51 9.30
CA VAL A 32 -0.66 -6.26 7.90
C VAL A 32 0.76 -5.72 7.86
N VAL A 33 1.56 -6.25 6.94
CA VAL A 33 2.86 -5.69 6.56
C VAL A 33 2.70 -5.09 5.17
N LEU A 34 3.16 -3.85 5.00
CA LEU A 34 3.07 -3.10 3.75
C LEU A 34 4.47 -2.82 3.22
N VAL A 35 4.60 -2.90 1.90
CA VAL A 35 5.82 -2.55 1.19
C VAL A 35 5.43 -1.65 0.02
N ASP A 36 5.94 -0.43 0.00
CA ASP A 36 5.88 0.44 -1.17
C ASP A 36 7.14 0.17 -2.01
N ALA A 37 6.95 -0.38 -3.21
CA ALA A 37 8.04 -0.77 -4.10
C ALA A 37 8.28 0.26 -5.22
N ASP A 38 7.70 1.45 -5.11
CA ASP A 38 8.01 2.57 -6.00
C ASP A 38 9.38 3.17 -5.61
N VAL A 39 10.35 3.10 -6.52
CA VAL A 39 11.73 3.56 -6.30
C VAL A 39 11.85 5.08 -6.28
N ASP A 40 10.98 5.77 -7.02
CA ASP A 40 11.08 7.22 -7.23
C ASP A 40 10.14 8.00 -6.31
N ALA A 41 8.96 7.45 -6.02
CA ALA A 41 7.90 8.17 -5.32
C ALA A 41 7.02 7.24 -4.47
N ALA A 42 7.61 6.66 -3.42
CA ALA A 42 6.86 5.94 -2.39
C ALA A 42 5.88 6.90 -1.70
N ASN A 43 4.58 6.72 -1.95
CA ASN A 43 3.52 7.65 -1.58
C ASN A 43 2.47 7.02 -0.65
N LEU A 44 2.65 5.77 -0.26
CA LEU A 44 1.68 5.07 0.58
C LEU A 44 1.47 5.76 1.94
N GLU A 45 2.52 6.39 2.48
CA GLU A 45 2.47 7.13 3.75
C GLU A 45 1.51 8.31 3.73
N LEU A 46 1.34 8.97 2.57
CA LEU A 46 0.45 10.12 2.41
C LEU A 46 -1.01 9.76 2.70
N VAL A 47 -1.37 8.49 2.46
CA VAL A 47 -2.73 7.99 2.68
C VAL A 47 -2.85 7.30 4.05
N LEU A 48 -1.84 6.53 4.46
CA LEU A 48 -1.94 5.66 5.63
C LEU A 48 -1.45 6.29 6.93
N SER A 49 -0.90 7.51 6.91
CA SER A 49 -0.34 8.18 8.10
C SER A 49 0.64 7.26 8.84
N ALA A 50 1.60 6.69 8.10
CA ALA A 50 2.56 5.74 8.64
C ALA A 50 3.31 6.34 9.85
N ARG A 51 3.40 5.59 10.95
CA ARG A 51 4.28 5.94 12.07
C ARG A 51 5.56 5.14 11.96
N ILE A 52 6.68 5.84 11.99
CA ILE A 52 7.99 5.21 12.16
C ILE A 52 8.10 4.89 13.65
N THR A 53 8.21 3.60 13.97
CA THR A 53 8.46 3.07 15.33
C THR A 53 9.80 2.38 15.37
#